data_AF-A0A9E4H5M3-F1
#
_entry.id   AF-A0A9E4H5M3-F1
#
_cell.length_a   1.000
_cell.length_b   1.000
_cell.length_c   1.000
_cell.angle_alpha   90.00
_cell.angle_beta   90.00
_cell.angle_gamma   90.00
#
_symmetry.space_group_name_H-M   'P 1'
#
loop_
_entity.id
_entity.type
_entity.pdbx_description
1 polymer ?
#
loop_
_entity_poly.entity_id
_entity_poly.type
_entity_poly.pdbx_seq_one_letter_code
_entity_poly.pdbx_strand_id
1 'polypeptide(L)'
;MSQSPEHQGRRDSPTGEDGISLYVHVPFCLSKCPYCDFNTYQGIETQFGDFLTAVVQELKAWSVALGRPSVNTIFLGGGTPSYLPDGDVGRILDAISSDYPVRADAEITAECNPNDLTAPRCEDLRAAGVTEHGQRAAGHAGPSPRRCGGCGGSGPLSQRRL
;
A
#
# COMPACT_ATOMS: atom_id res chain seq x y z
N MET A 1 -23.62 -42.49 -13.77
CA MET A 1 -22.20 -42.10 -13.82
C MET A 1 -22.09 -40.71 -13.24
N SER A 2 -21.25 -40.59 -12.21
CA SER A 2 -21.00 -39.45 -11.33
C SER A 2 -20.88 -38.10 -12.07
N GLN A 3 -21.77 -37.15 -11.79
CA GLN A 3 -21.50 -35.75 -12.07
C GLN A 3 -20.74 -35.19 -10.86
N SER A 4 -19.47 -34.84 -11.10
CA SER A 4 -18.61 -34.16 -10.12
C SER A 4 -19.17 -32.78 -9.80
N PRO A 5 -19.07 -32.30 -8.55
CA PRO A 5 -19.49 -30.94 -8.21
C PRO A 5 -18.52 -29.95 -8.85
N GLU A 6 -19.03 -29.26 -9.86
CA GLU A 6 -18.51 -28.04 -10.44
C GLU A 6 -18.03 -27.05 -9.36
N HIS A 7 -16.78 -26.63 -9.51
CA HIS A 7 -16.10 -25.66 -8.66
C HIS A 7 -16.84 -24.32 -8.74
N GLN A 8 -17.81 -24.10 -7.84
CA GLN A 8 -18.55 -22.84 -7.76
C GLN A 8 -17.57 -21.75 -7.30
N GLY A 9 -16.98 -21.05 -8.27
CA GLY A 9 -16.27 -19.81 -8.04
C GLY A 9 -17.14 -18.87 -7.22
N ARG A 10 -16.59 -18.34 -6.13
CA ARG A 10 -17.21 -17.37 -5.23
C ARG A 10 -17.86 -16.28 -6.09
N ARG A 11 -19.20 -16.29 -6.15
CA ARG A 11 -19.94 -15.26 -6.88
C ARG A 11 -19.88 -13.99 -6.05
N ASP A 12 -19.29 -12.95 -6.63
CA ASP A 12 -19.26 -11.59 -6.10
C ASP A 12 -20.69 -11.17 -5.69
N SER A 13 -20.82 -10.63 -4.48
CA SER A 13 -22.11 -10.21 -3.98
C SER A 13 -22.60 -9.00 -4.80
N PRO A 14 -23.90 -8.95 -5.18
CA PRO A 14 -24.47 -7.84 -5.97
C PRO A 14 -24.61 -6.53 -5.17
N THR A 15 -24.30 -6.56 -3.88
CA THR A 15 -24.05 -5.40 -3.03
C THR A 15 -22.54 -5.27 -2.94
N GLY A 16 -21.95 -4.13 -3.29
CA GLY A 16 -20.50 -3.85 -3.25
C GLY A 16 -19.87 -3.85 -1.85
N GLU A 17 -20.23 -4.82 -1.03
CA GLU A 17 -19.80 -5.10 0.34
C GLU A 17 -18.53 -5.97 0.35
N ASP A 18 -18.24 -6.67 -0.76
CA ASP A 18 -16.98 -7.37 -0.99
C ASP A 18 -15.95 -6.36 -1.53
N GLY A 19 -15.21 -5.69 -0.64
CA GLY A 19 -14.14 -4.78 -1.02
C GLY A 19 -13.09 -5.40 -1.96
N ILE A 20 -12.21 -4.57 -2.51
CA ILE A 20 -11.17 -5.00 -3.46
C ILE A 20 -9.91 -5.51 -2.74
N SER A 21 -9.07 -6.19 -3.52
CA SER A 21 -7.68 -6.48 -3.15
C SER A 21 -6.73 -5.64 -4.00
N LEU A 22 -5.69 -5.09 -3.38
CA LEU A 22 -4.66 -4.31 -4.06
C LEU A 22 -3.37 -5.12 -4.13
N TYR A 23 -2.80 -5.19 -5.34
CA TYR A 23 -1.46 -5.71 -5.57
C TYR A 23 -0.55 -4.57 -6.05
N VAL A 24 0.56 -4.35 -5.36
CA VAL A 24 1.59 -3.39 -5.77
C VAL A 24 2.81 -4.15 -6.24
N HIS A 25 3.11 -4.04 -7.53
CA HIS A 25 4.27 -4.66 -8.14
C HIS A 25 5.53 -3.82 -7.88
N VAL A 26 6.53 -4.40 -7.23
CA VAL A 26 7.83 -3.78 -6.96
C VAL A 26 8.87 -4.39 -7.90
N PRO A 27 9.42 -3.66 -8.88
CA PRO A 27 10.24 -4.24 -9.95
C PRO A 27 11.73 -4.41 -9.58
N PHE A 28 12.12 -4.18 -8.31
CA PHE A 28 13.52 -4.08 -7.90
C PHE A 28 14.02 -5.33 -7.20
N CYS A 29 15.21 -5.80 -7.59
CA CYS A 29 15.96 -6.82 -6.89
C CYS A 29 17.42 -6.38 -6.72
N LEU A 30 18.01 -6.66 -5.55
CA LEU A 30 19.46 -6.51 -5.35
C LEU A 30 20.26 -7.36 -6.36
N SER A 31 19.77 -8.57 -6.63
CA SER A 31 20.30 -9.46 -7.66
C SER A 31 19.16 -10.26 -8.28
N LYS A 32 19.16 -10.40 -9.62
CA LYS A 32 18.16 -11.19 -10.32
C LYS A 32 18.54 -12.67 -10.33
N CYS A 33 17.69 -13.51 -9.73
CA CYS A 33 17.90 -14.95 -9.72
C CYS A 33 17.77 -15.54 -11.14
N PRO A 34 18.60 -16.53 -11.53
CA PRO A 34 18.60 -17.07 -12.91
C PRO A 34 17.31 -17.82 -13.28
N TYR A 35 16.51 -18.18 -12.28
CA TYR A 35 15.20 -18.84 -12.44
C TYR A 35 14.02 -17.88 -12.30
N CYS A 36 14.25 -16.58 -12.06
CA CYS A 36 13.18 -15.61 -11.83
C CYS A 36 12.52 -15.19 -13.16
N ASP A 37 11.23 -15.47 -13.28
CA ASP A 37 10.37 -15.08 -14.41
C ASP A 37 9.51 -13.83 -14.11
N PHE A 38 9.58 -13.28 -12.90
CA PHE A 38 8.94 -12.02 -12.56
C PHE A 38 9.55 -10.84 -13.32
N ASN A 39 8.71 -9.83 -13.60
CA ASN A 39 9.09 -8.59 -14.27
C ASN A 39 9.97 -7.69 -13.37
N THR A 40 11.20 -8.12 -13.17
CA THR A 40 12.12 -7.57 -12.18
C THR A 40 13.47 -7.24 -12.79
N TYR A 41 14.15 -6.28 -12.17
CA TYR A 41 15.36 -5.67 -12.66
C TYR A 41 16.36 -5.47 -11.52
N GLN A 42 17.64 -5.49 -11.88
CA GLN A 42 18.76 -5.17 -11.00
C GLN A 42 19.50 -3.94 -11.55
N GLY A 43 20.16 -3.15 -10.69
CA GLY A 43 20.97 -2.01 -11.12
C GLY A 43 20.18 -0.79 -11.58
N ILE A 44 18.93 -0.66 -11.14
CA ILE A 44 18.03 0.48 -11.47
C ILE A 44 17.62 1.27 -10.21
N GLU A 45 18.42 1.20 -9.14
CA GLU A 45 18.15 1.86 -7.85
C GLU A 45 18.00 3.38 -7.97
N THR A 46 18.60 3.99 -9.00
CA THR A 46 18.40 5.41 -9.32
C THR A 46 16.93 5.77 -9.60
N GLN A 47 16.09 4.78 -9.91
CA GLN A 47 14.66 4.95 -10.18
C GLN A 47 13.77 4.75 -8.96
N PHE A 48 14.29 4.46 -7.76
CA PHE A 48 13.45 4.25 -6.57
C PHE A 48 12.50 5.43 -6.30
N GLY A 49 13.02 6.65 -6.36
CA GLY A 49 12.22 7.86 -6.12
C GLY A 49 11.14 8.08 -7.19
N ASP A 50 11.47 7.84 -8.45
CA ASP A 50 10.54 7.97 -9.58
C ASP A 50 9.45 6.91 -9.51
N PHE A 51 9.82 5.67 -9.19
CA PHE A 51 8.87 4.57 -8.96
C PHE A 51 7.89 4.92 -7.85
N LEU A 52 8.38 5.34 -6.68
CA LEU A 52 7.50 5.67 -5.57
C LEU A 52 6.54 6.82 -5.92
N THR A 53 7.05 7.83 -6.60
CA THR A 53 6.24 8.96 -7.08
C THR A 53 5.15 8.48 -8.03
N ALA A 54 5.49 7.61 -8.98
CA ALA A 54 4.56 7.05 -9.95
C ALA A 54 3.48 6.19 -9.26
N VAL A 55 3.87 5.29 -8.35
CA VAL A 55 2.93 4.42 -7.60
C VAL A 55 1.94 5.24 -6.78
N VAL A 56 2.41 6.27 -6.05
CA VAL A 56 1.52 7.13 -5.27
C VAL A 56 0.53 7.89 -6.16
N GLN A 57 0.99 8.38 -7.32
CA GLN A 57 0.10 9.05 -8.27
C GLN A 57 -0.92 8.09 -8.88
N GLU A 58 -0.48 6.87 -9.22
CA GLU A 58 -1.33 5.82 -9.78
C GLU A 58 -2.42 5.37 -8.79
N LEU A 59 -2.06 5.12 -7.53
CA LEU A 59 -3.01 4.79 -6.46
C LEU A 59 -4.10 5.84 -6.34
N LYS A 60 -3.71 7.12 -6.32
CA LYS A 60 -4.67 8.22 -6.27
C LYS A 60 -5.58 8.24 -7.49
N ALA A 61 -5.01 8.13 -8.69
CA ALA A 61 -5.78 8.15 -9.94
C ALA A 61 -6.81 7.02 -10.01
N TRP A 62 -6.40 5.80 -9.67
CA TRP A 62 -7.30 4.64 -9.64
C TRP A 62 -8.33 4.71 -8.53
N SER A 63 -7.98 5.24 -7.34
CA SER A 63 -8.96 5.41 -6.26
C SER A 63 -10.15 6.25 -6.71
N VAL A 64 -9.89 7.34 -7.45
CA VAL A 64 -10.93 8.21 -7.99
C VAL A 64 -11.70 7.50 -9.09
N ALA A 65 -11.00 6.86 -10.04
CA ALA A 65 -11.63 6.17 -11.16
C ALA A 65 -12.55 5.02 -10.73
N LEU A 66 -12.20 4.33 -9.63
CA LEU A 66 -12.96 3.20 -9.09
C LEU A 66 -14.01 3.60 -8.04
N GLY A 67 -14.14 4.88 -7.70
CA GLY A 67 -15.09 5.34 -6.69
C GLY A 67 -14.70 4.99 -5.25
N ARG A 68 -13.40 4.85 -4.98
CA ARG A 68 -12.80 4.60 -3.65
C ARG A 68 -13.40 3.38 -2.92
N PRO A 69 -13.36 2.18 -3.53
CA PRO A 69 -13.88 0.97 -2.90
C PRO A 69 -13.11 0.61 -1.63
N SER A 70 -13.74 -0.12 -0.71
CA SER A 70 -13.05 -0.64 0.46
C SER A 70 -11.96 -1.63 0.07
N VAL A 71 -10.86 -1.65 0.84
CA VAL A 71 -9.73 -2.57 0.59
C VAL A 71 -9.68 -3.62 1.70
N ASN A 72 -9.72 -4.89 1.29
CA ASN A 72 -9.72 -6.05 2.17
C ASN A 72 -8.31 -6.65 2.29
N THR A 73 -7.50 -6.55 1.24
CA THR A 73 -6.18 -7.17 1.18
C THR A 73 -5.22 -6.28 0.42
N ILE A 74 -3.99 -6.18 0.90
CA ILE A 74 -2.88 -5.49 0.23
C ILE A 74 -1.70 -6.47 0.14
N PHE A 75 -1.21 -6.69 -1.06
CA PHE A 75 -0.02 -7.50 -1.30
C PHE A 75 1.05 -6.69 -2.05
N LEU A 76 2.25 -6.62 -1.49
CA LEU A 76 3.43 -6.07 -2.16
C LEU A 76 4.32 -7.23 -2.61
N GLY A 77 4.68 -7.29 -3.89
CA GLY A 77 5.50 -8.38 -4.41
C GLY A 77 6.09 -8.12 -5.78
N GLY A 78 6.60 -9.16 -6.42
CA GLY A 78 7.24 -9.10 -7.73
C GLY A 78 8.75 -9.28 -7.62
N GLY A 79 9.47 -8.20 -7.35
CA GLY A 79 10.89 -8.22 -7.03
C GLY A 79 11.08 -8.48 -5.55
N THR A 80 11.56 -7.49 -4.83
CA THR A 80 11.76 -7.60 -3.40
C THR A 80 11.32 -6.29 -2.74
N PRO A 81 10.06 -6.18 -2.28
CA PRO A 81 9.58 -5.05 -1.49
C PRO A 81 10.51 -4.69 -0.31
N SER A 82 11.12 -5.68 0.35
CA SER A 82 12.11 -5.44 1.42
C SER A 82 13.43 -4.83 0.95
N TYR A 83 13.67 -4.73 -0.36
CA TYR A 83 14.83 -4.08 -0.95
C TYR A 83 14.60 -2.58 -1.24
N LEU A 84 13.36 -2.10 -1.14
CA LEU A 84 13.09 -0.67 -1.24
C LEU A 84 13.80 0.11 -0.12
N PRO A 85 14.13 1.39 -0.35
CA PRO A 85 14.68 2.25 0.70
C PRO A 85 13.82 2.25 1.96
N ASP A 86 14.47 2.43 3.11
CA ASP A 86 13.80 2.44 4.40
C ASP A 86 12.64 3.47 4.42
N GLY A 87 11.47 3.01 4.85
CA GLY A 87 10.25 3.82 4.90
C GLY A 87 9.44 3.88 3.59
N ASP A 88 9.97 3.48 2.43
CA ASP A 88 9.21 3.58 1.17
C ASP A 88 8.02 2.62 1.11
N VAL A 89 8.12 1.42 1.69
CA VAL A 89 6.96 0.52 1.88
C VAL A 89 5.88 1.21 2.72
N GLY A 90 6.28 1.88 3.82
CA GLY A 90 5.36 2.66 4.66
C GLY A 90 4.67 3.77 3.88
N ARG A 91 5.41 4.50 3.03
CA ARG A 91 4.86 5.57 2.18
C ARG A 91 3.84 5.05 1.16
N ILE A 92 4.05 3.87 0.61
CA ILE A 92 3.06 3.20 -0.26
C ILE A 92 1.79 2.88 0.53
N LEU A 93 1.92 2.27 1.71
CA LEU A 93 0.79 1.91 2.56
C LEU A 93 0.02 3.14 3.08
N ASP A 94 0.73 4.21 3.43
CA ASP A 94 0.16 5.50 3.80
C ASP A 94 -0.66 6.10 2.65
N ALA A 95 -0.15 6.03 1.41
CA ALA A 95 -0.87 6.48 0.24
C ALA A 95 -2.15 5.66 0.01
N ILE A 96 -2.07 4.32 0.09
CA ILE A 96 -3.24 3.45 0.00
C ILE A 96 -4.29 3.83 1.07
N SER A 97 -3.89 3.99 2.33
CA SER A 97 -4.81 4.32 3.42
C SER A 97 -5.40 5.73 3.32
N SER A 98 -4.73 6.65 2.64
CA SER A 98 -5.20 8.02 2.40
C SER A 98 -6.25 8.07 1.29
N ASP A 99 -6.04 7.28 0.23
CA ASP A 99 -6.87 7.31 -0.97
C ASP A 99 -8.04 6.30 -0.90
N TYR A 100 -7.88 5.18 -0.21
CA TYR A 100 -8.88 4.11 -0.08
C TYR A 100 -9.36 3.90 1.37
N PRO A 101 -10.63 3.53 1.58
CA PRO A 101 -11.09 3.01 2.87
C PRO A 101 -10.54 1.60 3.12
N VAL A 102 -9.37 1.51 3.74
CA VAL A 102 -8.77 0.23 4.14
C VAL A 102 -9.49 -0.31 5.38
N ARG A 103 -9.94 -1.56 5.31
CA ARG A 103 -10.65 -2.17 6.44
C ARG A 103 -9.70 -2.37 7.63
N ALA A 104 -10.27 -2.30 8.84
CA ALA A 104 -9.50 -2.50 10.06
C ALA A 104 -8.92 -3.92 10.17
N ASP A 105 -9.60 -4.91 9.58
CA ASP A 105 -9.21 -6.31 9.51
C ASP A 105 -8.51 -6.67 8.19
N ALA A 106 -8.07 -5.67 7.40
CA ALA A 106 -7.39 -5.94 6.14
C ALA A 106 -6.08 -6.71 6.33
N GLU A 107 -5.84 -7.71 5.47
CA GLU A 107 -4.57 -8.43 5.43
C GLU A 107 -3.55 -7.66 4.60
N ILE A 108 -2.37 -7.40 5.18
CA ILE A 108 -1.29 -6.67 4.51
C ILE A 108 -0.04 -7.56 4.53
N THR A 109 0.46 -7.92 3.36
CA THR A 109 1.61 -8.82 3.20
C THR A 109 2.61 -8.24 2.20
N ALA A 110 3.90 -8.51 2.43
CA ALA A 110 4.98 -8.07 1.56
C ALA A 110 6.00 -9.20 1.37
N GLU A 111 6.39 -9.45 0.12
CA GLU A 111 7.51 -10.35 -0.17
C GLU A 111 8.81 -9.76 0.38
N CYS A 112 9.58 -10.60 1.07
CA CYS A 112 10.85 -10.21 1.66
C CYS A 112 11.94 -11.21 1.30
N ASN A 113 13.16 -10.73 1.05
CA ASN A 113 14.32 -11.58 0.84
C ASN A 113 15.04 -11.82 2.18
N PRO A 114 15.22 -13.07 2.63
CA PRO A 114 15.89 -13.34 3.90
C PRO A 114 17.29 -12.73 4.02
N ASN A 115 17.99 -12.55 2.90
CA ASN A 115 19.34 -11.98 2.89
C ASN A 115 19.36 -10.45 3.10
N ASP A 116 18.24 -9.77 2.87
CA ASP A 116 18.11 -8.34 3.15
C ASP A 116 17.23 -8.05 4.37
N LEU A 117 16.65 -9.04 5.04
CA LEU A 117 15.91 -8.78 6.29
C LEU A 117 16.87 -8.57 7.46
N THR A 118 16.74 -7.41 8.11
CA THR A 118 17.42 -7.07 9.37
C THR A 118 16.38 -6.80 10.45
N ALA A 119 16.75 -6.88 11.73
CA ALA A 119 15.82 -6.60 12.82
C ALA A 119 15.15 -5.20 12.71
N PRO A 120 15.90 -4.11 12.42
CA PRO A 120 15.27 -2.79 12.19
C PRO A 120 14.28 -2.80 11.04
N ARG A 121 14.60 -3.47 9.93
CA ARG A 121 13.71 -3.53 8.77
C ARG A 121 12.45 -4.34 9.03
N CYS A 122 12.54 -5.42 9.82
CA CYS A 122 11.36 -6.13 10.29
C CYS A 122 10.47 -5.26 11.18
N GLU A 123 11.07 -4.44 12.06
CA GLU A 123 10.35 -3.49 12.90
C GLU A 123 9.65 -2.42 12.06
N ASP A 124 10.31 -1.88 11.04
CA ASP A 124 9.75 -0.89 10.12
C ASP A 124 8.55 -1.46 9.34
N LEU A 125 8.69 -2.67 8.78
CA LEU A 125 7.60 -3.35 8.08
C LEU A 125 6.41 -3.61 9.01
N ARG A 126 6.67 -4.06 10.24
CA ARG A 126 5.62 -4.29 11.26
C ARG A 126 4.95 -2.98 11.68
N ALA A 127 5.71 -1.90 11.84
CA ALA A 127 5.18 -0.57 12.18
C ALA A 127 4.31 0.00 11.05
N ALA A 128 4.67 -0.29 9.80
CA ALA A 128 3.86 0.03 8.62
C ALA A 128 2.59 -0.84 8.49
N GLY A 129 2.45 -1.88 9.32
CA GLY A 129 1.27 -2.75 9.36
C GLY A 129 1.37 -4.02 8.51
N VAL A 130 2.55 -4.34 7.97
CA VAL A 130 2.79 -5.63 7.30
C VAL A 130 2.69 -6.76 8.34
N THR A 131 1.95 -7.80 7.98
CA THR A 131 1.67 -8.96 8.82
C THR A 131 2.16 -10.25 8.16
N GLU A 132 2.56 -11.22 8.97
CA GLU A 132 2.78 -12.60 8.55
C GLU A 132 1.45 -13.35 8.73
N HIS A 133 0.85 -13.83 7.64
CA HIS A 133 -0.39 -14.62 7.64
C HIS A 133 -1.58 -14.02 8.43
N GLY A 134 -2.44 -13.24 7.75
CA GLY A 134 -3.85 -13.07 8.10
C GLY A 134 -4.26 -12.58 9.50
N GLN A 135 -3.34 -12.09 10.36
CA GLN A 135 -3.69 -11.58 11.68
C GLN A 135 -3.02 -10.23 11.98
N ARG A 136 -3.85 -9.22 12.25
CA ARG A 136 -3.42 -7.85 12.55
C ARG A 136 -2.61 -7.76 13.84
N ALA A 137 -1.54 -6.95 13.84
CA ALA A 137 -1.12 -6.23 15.04
C ALA A 137 -2.13 -5.10 15.31
N ALA A 138 -2.90 -5.19 16.39
CA ALA A 138 -3.78 -4.11 16.82
C ALA A 138 -2.95 -2.84 17.11
N GLY A 139 -2.98 -1.82 16.23
CA GLY A 139 -2.26 -0.58 16.54
C GLY A 139 -2.24 0.55 15.51
N HIS A 140 -2.42 0.32 14.21
CA HIS A 140 -2.38 1.45 13.27
C HIS A 140 -3.73 2.19 13.26
N ALA A 141 -3.85 3.19 14.14
CA ALA A 141 -4.73 4.32 13.91
C ALA A 141 -4.02 5.17 12.85
N GLY A 142 -4.49 5.12 11.60
CA GLY A 142 -3.99 6.03 10.57
C GLY A 142 -4.05 7.47 11.06
N PRO A 143 -3.19 8.37 10.54
CA PRO A 143 -3.23 9.76 10.96
C PRO A 143 -4.63 10.30 10.70
N SER A 144 -5.36 10.66 11.77
CA SER A 144 -6.60 11.41 11.64
C SER A 144 -6.35 12.55 10.66
N PRO A 145 -7.24 12.85 9.70
CA PRO A 145 -7.06 14.00 8.85
C PRO A 145 -6.94 15.20 9.77
N ARG A 146 -5.73 15.76 9.89
CA ARG A 146 -5.50 17.02 10.58
C ARG A 146 -6.23 18.06 9.75
N ARG A 147 -7.51 18.24 10.06
CA ARG A 147 -8.28 19.41 9.69
C ARG A 147 -7.43 20.57 10.20
N CYS A 148 -6.82 21.31 9.26
CA CYS A 148 -6.37 22.65 9.52
C CYS A 148 -7.63 23.47 9.87
N GLY A 149 -8.00 23.42 11.15
CA GLY A 149 -9.06 24.22 11.72
C GLY A 149 -8.51 25.62 11.94
N GLY A 150 -8.67 26.48 10.95
CA GLY A 150 -8.55 27.92 11.17
C GLY A 150 -7.54 28.64 10.29
N CYS A 151 -7.81 28.72 8.99
CA CYS A 151 -7.40 29.87 8.19
C CYS A 151 -8.34 30.04 6.99
N GLY A 152 -9.58 30.40 7.29
CA GLY A 152 -10.49 31.03 6.34
C GLY A 152 -10.79 32.44 6.85
N GLY A 153 -10.64 33.47 6.00
CA GLY A 153 -11.14 34.81 6.29
C GLY A 153 -10.23 35.94 5.83
N SER A 154 -10.50 36.41 4.61
CA SER A 154 -9.98 37.63 4.00
C SER A 154 -10.64 38.91 4.58
N GLY A 155 -9.81 39.87 5.01
CA GLY A 155 -10.06 41.34 5.04
C GLY A 155 -10.56 41.99 6.35
N PRO A 156 -10.45 43.33 6.55
CA PRO A 156 -9.66 44.34 5.83
C PRO A 156 -8.65 45.12 6.72
N LEU A 157 -7.76 45.85 6.05
CA LEU A 157 -6.86 46.88 6.58
C LEU A 157 -7.60 47.95 7.41
N SER A 158 -7.19 48.18 8.67
CA SER A 158 -7.29 49.53 9.28
C SER A 158 -6.40 49.73 10.53
N GLN A 159 -5.45 50.66 10.39
CA GLN A 159 -5.09 51.76 11.30
C GLN A 159 -4.36 51.57 12.65
N ARG A 160 -3.30 52.42 12.76
CA ARG A 160 -2.71 53.15 13.93
C ARG A 160 -1.55 52.47 14.67
N ARG A 161 -0.34 53.05 14.57
CA ARG A 161 0.36 53.94 15.55
C ARG A 161 0.57 53.21 16.89
N LEU A 162 1.78 53.06 17.43
CA LEU A 162 2.96 53.93 17.48
C LEU A 162 4.25 53.19 17.11
#